data_AF-A0A930HTI6-F1
#
_entry.id   AF-A0A930HTI6-F1
#
_cell.length_a   1.000
_cell.length_b   1.000
_cell.length_c   1.000
_cell.angle_alpha   90.00
_cell.angle_beta   90.00
_cell.angle_gamma   90.00
#
_symmetry.space_group_name_H-M   'P 1'
#
loop_
_entity.id
_entity.type
_entity.pdbx_description
1 polymer ?
#
loop_
_entity_poly.entity_id
_entity_poly.type
_entity_poly.pdbx_seq_one_letter_code
_entity_poly.pdbx_strand_id
1 'polypeptide(L)'
;MKMLKYALVAAMALSSVACSKWTDDERLTFDNQKDLKRAIPFIELTSADQLTAEQQKYYSELRAWKQTPHVRGFGWFGGWTAKGTDPQKYLRMLPDSVDIVSLWGTHGELTEDQKTDLKLFQDVKGGKVLLCWIVSNVGDQLTPKGKDAKDYWITEKGGGNFLEGVKAYANAICDTIEKYNLDGFDIDYEPYYGGSGNLATALQSYEDGGETYHYDWKKYPAADYVGAEADIIDASSERNIGMYTFVKTLYDRLHPKGRIILFDGEPYKLSTEASKMIDFYVYQAYDESTTYAALNKVRQGSKLDNWEGKT
;
A
#
# COMPACT_ATOMS: atom_id res chain seq x y z
N MET A 1 3.04 -51.11 38.47
CA MET A 1 3.52 -50.36 37.29
C MET A 1 2.48 -49.49 36.55
N LYS A 2 1.16 -49.58 36.82
CA LYS A 2 0.16 -48.67 36.19
C LYS A 2 -0.13 -47.38 36.96
N MET A 3 0.03 -47.36 38.29
CA MET A 3 -0.22 -46.17 39.12
C MET A 3 0.86 -45.07 38.99
N LEU A 4 2.11 -45.45 38.69
CA LEU A 4 3.21 -44.48 38.50
C LEU A 4 3.09 -43.67 37.20
N LYS A 5 2.44 -44.22 36.18
CA LYS A 5 2.27 -43.55 34.88
C LYS A 5 1.20 -42.46 34.93
N TYR A 6 0.15 -42.63 35.73
CA TYR A 6 -0.89 -41.60 35.89
C TYR A 6 -0.44 -40.42 36.75
N ALA A 7 0.43 -40.65 37.74
CA ALA A 7 1.02 -39.57 38.53
C ALA A 7 1.93 -38.64 37.69
N LEU A 8 2.69 -39.20 36.74
CA LEU A 8 3.54 -38.44 35.81
C LEU A 8 2.75 -37.64 34.76
N VAL A 9 1.61 -38.17 34.31
CA VAL A 9 0.73 -37.46 33.36
C VAL A 9 -0.05 -36.33 34.05
N ALA A 10 -0.46 -36.50 35.31
CA ALA A 10 -1.07 -35.43 36.09
C ALA A 10 -0.07 -34.31 36.45
N ALA A 11 1.20 -34.65 36.72
CA ALA A 11 2.24 -33.66 37.00
C ALA A 11 2.65 -32.84 35.75
N MET A 12 2.60 -33.42 34.54
CA MET A 12 2.83 -32.69 33.28
C MET A 12 1.63 -31.84 32.81
N ALA A 13 0.41 -32.16 33.28
CA ALA A 13 -0.78 -31.37 32.97
C ALA A 13 -0.93 -30.11 33.86
N LEU A 14 -0.20 -30.04 34.97
CA LEU A 14 -0.16 -28.87 35.86
C LEU A 14 0.91 -27.85 35.46
N SER A 15 1.84 -28.18 34.56
CA SER A 15 2.88 -27.27 34.08
C SER A 15 2.52 -26.50 32.80
N SER A 16 1.32 -26.71 32.25
CA SER A 16 0.83 -26.01 31.04
C SER A 16 -0.25 -24.96 31.31
N VAL A 17 -0.58 -24.69 32.59
CA VAL A 17 -1.28 -23.46 32.95
C VAL A 17 -0.26 -22.33 32.93
N ALA A 18 -0.01 -21.80 31.74
CA ALA A 18 0.76 -20.58 31.57
C ALA A 18 0.13 -19.50 32.45
N CYS A 19 0.82 -19.15 33.53
CA CYS A 19 0.54 -17.99 34.36
C CYS A 19 0.75 -16.71 33.54
N SER A 20 -0.16 -16.37 32.62
CA SER A 20 -0.18 -15.05 31.98
C SER A 20 -0.51 -13.94 32.99
N LYS A 21 -1.11 -14.28 34.14
CA LYS A 21 -1.53 -13.32 35.16
C LYS A 21 -0.39 -12.81 36.07
N TRP A 22 0.80 -13.42 36.05
CA TRP A 22 1.92 -13.02 36.93
C TRP A 22 2.96 -12.13 36.25
N THR A 23 2.85 -11.92 34.93
CA THR A 23 3.76 -11.06 34.16
C THR A 23 3.16 -9.68 33.87
N ASP A 24 1.90 -9.46 34.25
CA ASP A 24 1.26 -8.16 34.12
C ASP A 24 1.53 -7.35 35.38
N ASP A 25 2.20 -6.19 35.23
CA ASP A 25 2.40 -5.25 36.33
C ASP A 25 1.04 -4.72 36.81
N GLU A 26 0.48 -5.31 37.87
CA GLU A 26 -0.71 -4.80 38.53
C GLU A 26 -0.34 -3.53 39.34
N ARG A 27 -0.85 -2.37 38.92
CA ARG A 27 -0.65 -1.12 39.65
C ARG A 27 -1.43 -1.13 40.97
N LEU A 28 -0.72 -1.08 42.09
CA LEU A 28 -1.31 -0.76 43.39
C LEU A 28 -1.77 0.71 43.41
N THR A 29 -3.07 0.95 43.59
CA THR A 29 -3.65 2.29 43.73
C THR A 29 -3.89 2.60 45.21
N PHE A 30 -3.35 3.72 45.70
CA PHE A 30 -3.59 4.21 47.06
C PHE A 30 -4.87 5.06 47.13
N ASP A 31 -5.47 5.21 48.32
CA ASP A 31 -6.74 5.96 48.49
C ASP A 31 -6.67 7.40 47.98
N ASN A 32 -5.51 8.05 48.09
CA ASN A 32 -5.26 9.40 47.56
C ASN A 32 -4.99 9.46 46.05
N GLN A 33 -4.99 8.32 45.35
CA GLN A 33 -4.82 8.20 43.91
C GLN A 33 -6.09 7.76 43.19
N LYS A 34 -7.22 7.61 43.89
CA LYS A 34 -8.50 7.17 43.32
C LYS A 34 -8.99 8.03 42.16
N ASP A 35 -8.65 9.33 42.16
CA ASP A 35 -9.03 10.28 41.11
C ASP A 35 -7.90 10.61 40.12
N LEU A 36 -6.71 10.01 40.27
CA LEU A 36 -5.58 10.24 39.37
C LEU A 36 -5.64 9.32 38.14
N LYS A 37 -5.92 9.90 36.98
CA LYS A 37 -5.76 9.21 35.70
C LYS A 37 -4.27 9.01 35.39
N ARG A 38 -3.85 7.77 35.11
CA ARG A 38 -2.48 7.48 34.60
C ARG A 38 -2.30 8.25 33.30
N ALA A 39 -1.23 9.04 33.19
CA ALA A 39 -0.78 9.53 31.89
C ALA A 39 -0.26 8.33 31.10
N ILE A 40 -0.98 7.95 30.04
CA ILE A 40 -0.58 6.88 29.12
C ILE A 40 0.32 7.53 28.07
N PRO A 41 1.61 7.13 27.95
CA PRO A 41 2.45 7.55 26.85
C PRO A 41 1.79 7.26 25.52
N PHE A 42 1.94 8.13 24.52
CA PHE A 42 1.24 7.97 23.23
C PHE A 42 1.55 6.63 22.53
N ILE A 43 2.77 6.12 22.70
CA ILE A 43 3.16 4.80 22.19
C ILE A 43 2.41 3.64 22.86
N GLU A 44 1.90 3.81 24.08
CA GLU A 44 1.12 2.80 24.82
C GLU A 44 -0.39 2.89 24.51
N LEU A 45 -0.84 3.85 23.69
CA LEU A 45 -2.25 3.96 23.33
C LEU A 45 -2.72 2.74 22.54
N THR A 46 -3.88 2.23 22.92
CA THR A 46 -4.62 1.15 22.26
C THR A 46 -6.01 1.59 21.80
N SER A 47 -6.53 2.71 22.30
CA SER A 47 -7.76 3.32 21.80
C SER A 47 -7.76 4.85 21.93
N ALA A 48 -8.57 5.52 21.10
CA ALA A 48 -8.73 6.97 21.15
C ALA A 48 -9.39 7.45 22.47
N ASP A 49 -10.14 6.59 23.16
CA ASP A 49 -10.80 6.90 24.44
C ASP A 49 -9.81 7.12 25.59
N GLN A 50 -8.56 6.69 25.41
CA GLN A 50 -7.48 6.90 26.37
C GLN A 50 -6.85 8.31 26.28
N LEU A 51 -7.23 9.11 25.28
CA LEU A 51 -6.78 10.50 25.15
C LEU A 51 -7.42 11.40 26.21
N THR A 52 -6.65 12.37 26.74
CA THR A 52 -7.21 13.44 27.58
C THR A 52 -8.07 14.40 26.76
N ALA A 53 -8.88 15.24 27.43
CA ALA A 53 -9.72 16.22 26.74
C ALA A 53 -8.90 17.20 25.89
N GLU A 54 -7.72 17.61 26.38
CA GLU A 54 -6.79 18.48 25.67
C GLU A 54 -6.22 17.79 24.43
N GLN A 55 -5.84 16.52 24.54
CA GLN A 55 -5.36 15.73 23.40
C GLN A 55 -6.46 15.50 22.35
N GLN A 56 -7.69 15.19 22.78
CA GLN A 56 -8.83 15.03 21.87
C GLN A 56 -9.09 16.32 21.09
N LYS A 57 -9.01 17.48 21.75
CA LYS A 57 -9.12 18.79 21.10
C LYS A 57 -7.97 19.03 20.11
N TYR A 58 -6.72 18.79 20.52
CA TYR A 58 -5.57 18.95 19.64
C TYR A 58 -5.69 18.09 18.38
N TYR A 59 -6.03 16.81 18.52
CA TYR A 59 -6.13 15.90 17.40
C TYR A 59 -7.36 16.17 16.51
N SER A 60 -8.44 16.75 17.04
CA SER A 60 -9.55 17.20 16.20
C SER A 60 -9.15 18.41 15.35
N GLU A 61 -8.38 19.36 15.91
CA GLU A 61 -7.80 20.48 15.17
C GLU A 61 -6.79 20.01 14.11
N LEU A 62 -5.95 19.02 14.43
CA LEU A 62 -5.04 18.39 13.46
C LEU A 62 -5.80 17.79 12.28
N ARG A 63 -6.84 16.98 12.56
CA ARG A 63 -7.67 16.37 11.51
C ARG A 63 -8.35 17.42 10.64
N ALA A 64 -8.81 18.52 11.22
CA ALA A 64 -9.39 19.65 10.50
C ALA A 64 -8.35 20.35 9.59
N TRP A 65 -7.13 20.58 10.11
CA TRP A 65 -6.03 21.13 9.32
C TRP A 65 -5.68 20.27 8.11
N LYS A 66 -5.65 18.93 8.26
CA LYS A 66 -5.41 17.99 7.14
C LYS A 66 -6.46 18.06 6.02
N GLN A 67 -7.63 18.63 6.27
CA GLN A 67 -8.65 18.86 5.22
C GLN A 67 -8.44 20.17 4.45
N THR A 68 -7.59 21.08 4.94
CA THR A 68 -7.28 22.34 4.26
C THR A 68 -6.30 22.12 3.11
N PRO A 69 -6.23 22.99 2.09
CA PRO A 69 -5.14 22.96 1.11
C PRO A 69 -3.80 23.24 1.78
N HIS A 70 -2.85 22.30 1.67
CA HIS A 70 -1.48 22.42 2.18
C HIS A 70 -0.56 21.49 1.38
N VAL A 71 0.76 21.64 1.55
CA VAL A 71 1.75 20.69 1.03
C VAL A 71 1.63 19.41 1.84
N ARG A 72 1.18 18.32 1.21
CA ARG A 72 0.93 17.05 1.89
C ARG A 72 2.25 16.38 2.28
N GLY A 73 2.30 15.83 3.49
CA GLY A 73 3.36 14.92 3.90
C GLY A 73 3.08 13.50 3.39
N PHE A 74 3.99 12.96 2.59
CA PHE A 74 3.95 11.59 2.08
C PHE A 74 5.25 10.84 2.39
N GLY A 75 5.18 9.51 2.51
CA GLY A 75 6.37 8.67 2.51
C GLY A 75 6.09 7.16 2.46
N TRP A 76 7.08 6.41 1.96
CA TRP A 76 7.10 4.95 2.05
C TRP A 76 7.59 4.50 3.43
N PHE A 77 6.75 3.79 4.17
CA PHE A 77 7.03 3.34 5.53
C PHE A 77 7.31 1.84 5.55
N GLY A 78 8.57 1.48 5.75
CA GLY A 78 9.04 0.10 5.85
C GLY A 78 9.26 -0.37 7.29
N GLY A 79 9.23 -1.69 7.49
CA GLY A 79 9.53 -2.29 8.80
C GLY A 79 8.46 -2.07 9.86
N TRP A 80 7.21 -1.87 9.44
CA TRP A 80 6.05 -1.69 10.31
C TRP A 80 5.69 -2.97 11.07
N THR A 81 6.04 -3.02 12.36
CA THR A 81 5.69 -4.16 13.23
C THR A 81 4.63 -3.82 14.28
N ALA A 82 4.46 -2.53 14.60
CA ALA A 82 3.63 -2.03 15.70
C ALA A 82 3.94 -2.70 17.06
N LYS A 83 5.20 -3.09 17.29
CA LYS A 83 5.62 -3.80 18.51
C LYS A 83 6.83 -3.17 19.17
N GLY A 84 6.89 -3.34 20.50
CA GLY A 84 8.02 -2.94 21.33
C GLY A 84 7.98 -1.47 21.72
N THR A 85 9.14 -0.94 22.10
CA THR A 85 9.29 0.43 22.62
C THR A 85 9.88 1.39 21.59
N ASP A 86 10.22 0.90 20.39
CA ASP A 86 10.81 1.70 19.32
C ASP A 86 9.72 2.46 18.53
N PRO A 87 9.63 3.80 18.65
CA PRO A 87 8.63 4.58 17.93
C PRO A 87 8.75 4.47 16.40
N GLN A 88 9.92 4.09 15.86
CA GLN A 88 10.09 3.91 14.41
C GLN A 88 9.26 2.76 13.83
N LYS A 89 8.67 1.91 14.69
CA LYS A 89 7.88 0.74 14.27
C LYS A 89 6.38 0.99 14.22
N TYR A 90 5.93 2.22 14.46
CA TYR A 90 4.52 2.58 14.63
C TYR A 90 4.08 3.71 13.69
N LEU A 91 2.97 3.51 12.98
CA LEU A 91 2.30 4.54 12.18
C LEU A 91 1.83 5.69 13.08
N ARG A 92 1.23 5.39 14.25
CA ARG A 92 0.74 6.44 15.16
C ARG A 92 1.85 7.38 15.64
N MET A 93 3.10 6.91 15.63
CA MET A 93 4.26 7.67 16.08
C MET A 93 4.94 8.49 14.98
N LEU A 94 4.48 8.43 13.74
CA LEU A 94 4.97 9.31 12.66
C LEU A 94 4.74 10.79 13.01
N PRO A 95 5.45 11.76 12.42
CA PRO A 95 5.15 13.17 12.63
C PRO A 95 3.69 13.52 12.30
N ASP A 96 3.07 14.43 13.06
CA ASP A 96 1.65 14.81 12.88
C ASP A 96 1.36 15.44 11.51
N SER A 97 2.39 16.01 10.87
CA SER A 97 2.32 16.57 9.51
C SER A 97 2.29 15.51 8.39
N VAL A 98 2.42 14.22 8.69
CA VAL A 98 2.32 13.15 7.67
C VAL A 98 0.85 12.87 7.36
N ASP A 99 0.46 13.00 6.09
CA ASP A 99 -0.92 12.81 5.62
C ASP A 99 -1.15 11.42 5.06
N ILE A 100 -0.23 10.93 4.23
CA ILE A 100 -0.37 9.68 3.49
C ILE A 100 0.91 8.86 3.67
N VAL A 101 0.74 7.56 3.84
CA VAL A 101 1.84 6.60 3.96
C VAL A 101 1.59 5.42 3.05
N SER A 102 2.60 5.03 2.28
CA SER A 102 2.62 3.77 1.53
C SER A 102 3.39 2.70 2.31
N LEU A 103 2.79 1.54 2.53
CA LEU A 103 3.40 0.46 3.31
C LEU A 103 4.42 -0.33 2.48
N TRP A 104 5.71 -0.04 2.65
CA TRP A 104 6.77 -0.73 1.91
C TRP A 104 7.13 -2.08 2.55
N GLY A 105 6.92 -3.17 1.81
CA GLY A 105 7.28 -4.52 2.25
C GLY A 105 6.30 -5.16 3.25
N THR A 106 5.11 -4.59 3.44
CA THR A 106 4.06 -5.22 4.25
C THR A 106 3.34 -6.28 3.44
N HIS A 107 3.48 -7.55 3.86
CA HIS A 107 2.86 -8.69 3.19
C HIS A 107 2.19 -9.62 4.19
N GLY A 108 1.17 -10.34 3.72
CA GLY A 108 0.44 -11.31 4.51
C GLY A 108 -0.60 -10.69 5.43
N GLU A 109 -0.93 -11.39 6.52
CA GLU A 109 -1.99 -10.95 7.42
C GLU A 109 -1.50 -9.92 8.44
N LEU A 110 -2.25 -8.83 8.59
CA LEU A 110 -1.99 -7.86 9.65
C LEU A 110 -2.26 -8.47 11.02
N THR A 111 -1.32 -8.25 11.95
CA THR A 111 -1.48 -8.57 13.37
C THR A 111 -2.48 -7.63 14.06
N GLU A 112 -3.01 -8.00 15.22
CA GLU A 112 -3.90 -7.12 16.00
C GLU A 112 -3.22 -5.80 16.42
N ASP A 113 -1.92 -5.83 16.70
CA ASP A 113 -1.14 -4.64 17.03
C ASP A 113 -1.06 -3.68 15.84
N GLN A 114 -0.81 -4.21 14.63
CA GLN A 114 -0.84 -3.44 13.39
C GLN A 114 -2.23 -2.88 13.10
N LYS A 115 -3.30 -3.66 13.27
CA LYS A 115 -4.68 -3.16 13.09
C LYS A 115 -5.00 -2.02 14.06
N THR A 116 -4.56 -2.14 15.32
CA THR A 116 -4.74 -1.11 16.35
C THR A 116 -3.95 0.15 16.01
N ASP A 117 -2.70 -0.01 15.60
CA ASP A 117 -1.83 1.11 15.21
C ASP A 117 -2.34 1.85 13.98
N LEU A 118 -2.78 1.12 12.95
CA LEU A 118 -3.47 1.65 11.77
C LEU A 118 -4.70 2.46 12.18
N LYS A 119 -5.58 1.88 13.01
CA LYS A 119 -6.80 2.55 13.48
C LYS A 119 -6.49 3.83 14.25
N LEU A 120 -5.47 3.83 15.12
CA LEU A 120 -5.06 5.03 15.85
C LEU A 120 -4.50 6.10 14.91
N PHE A 121 -3.69 5.72 13.91
CA PHE A 121 -3.18 6.67 12.92
C PHE A 121 -4.33 7.31 12.12
N GLN A 122 -5.32 6.52 11.71
CA GLN A 122 -6.51 7.01 11.01
C GLN A 122 -7.41 7.88 11.90
N ASP A 123 -7.87 7.36 13.04
CA ASP A 123 -8.91 8.00 13.85
C ASP A 123 -8.38 9.15 14.70
N VAL A 124 -7.17 9.01 15.26
CA VAL A 124 -6.57 10.05 16.10
C VAL A 124 -5.91 11.10 15.20
N LYS A 125 -5.04 10.69 14.28
CA LYS A 125 -4.21 11.64 13.54
C LYS A 125 -4.79 12.08 12.20
N GLY A 126 -5.77 11.35 11.66
CA GLY A 126 -6.33 11.63 10.34
C GLY A 126 -5.42 11.19 9.19
N GLY A 127 -4.43 10.34 9.46
CA GLY A 127 -3.52 9.83 8.45
C GLY A 127 -4.17 8.78 7.55
N LYS A 128 -3.61 8.60 6.36
CA LYS A 128 -4.06 7.65 5.33
C LYS A 128 -2.97 6.63 5.05
N VAL A 129 -3.35 5.36 4.93
CA VAL A 129 -2.40 4.25 4.75
C VAL A 129 -2.74 3.44 3.51
N LEU A 130 -1.81 3.37 2.58
CA LEU A 130 -1.93 2.68 1.30
C LEU A 130 -1.15 1.36 1.35
N LEU A 131 -1.74 0.32 0.78
CA LEU A 131 -0.99 -0.88 0.40
C LEU A 131 -0.12 -0.54 -0.82
N CYS A 132 1.12 -1.02 -0.89
CA CYS A 132 2.10 -0.58 -1.88
C CYS A 132 3.01 -1.73 -2.31
N TRP A 133 3.25 -1.85 -3.63
CA TRP A 133 4.33 -2.65 -4.21
C TRP A 133 4.49 -2.35 -5.70
N ILE A 134 5.65 -2.70 -6.26
CA ILE A 134 5.90 -2.69 -7.71
C ILE A 134 4.91 -3.61 -8.43
N VAL A 135 4.16 -3.05 -9.38
CA VAL A 135 3.20 -3.81 -10.21
C VAL A 135 3.80 -4.12 -11.58
N SER A 136 4.63 -5.16 -11.65
CA SER A 136 5.25 -5.62 -12.90
C SER A 136 4.37 -6.62 -13.66
N ASN A 137 3.80 -7.57 -12.92
CA ASN A 137 3.07 -8.71 -13.42
C ASN A 137 1.72 -8.87 -12.73
N VAL A 138 0.77 -9.46 -13.46
CA VAL A 138 -0.45 -9.99 -12.86
C VAL A 138 -0.08 -11.01 -11.78
N GLY A 139 -0.52 -10.76 -10.56
CA GLY A 139 -0.32 -11.65 -9.42
C GLY A 139 0.85 -11.31 -8.52
N ASP A 140 1.58 -10.22 -8.76
CA ASP A 140 2.63 -9.76 -7.84
C ASP A 140 2.07 -9.64 -6.42
N GLN A 141 2.83 -10.17 -5.45
CA GLN A 141 2.52 -10.25 -4.01
C GLN A 141 1.30 -11.08 -3.58
N LEU A 142 0.33 -11.35 -4.47
CA LEU A 142 -0.92 -12.03 -4.12
C LEU A 142 -1.07 -13.44 -4.72
N THR A 143 -0.12 -13.90 -5.55
CA THR A 143 -0.12 -15.28 -6.02
C THR A 143 0.04 -16.24 -4.83
N PRO A 144 -0.88 -17.21 -4.64
CA PRO A 144 -0.77 -18.17 -3.54
C PRO A 144 0.53 -18.96 -3.57
N LYS A 145 1.12 -19.20 -2.40
CA LYS A 145 2.36 -19.99 -2.28
C LYS A 145 2.19 -21.36 -2.96
N GLY A 146 3.16 -21.72 -3.80
CA GLY A 146 3.18 -22.98 -4.53
C GLY A 146 2.32 -23.01 -5.79
N LYS A 147 1.67 -21.91 -6.17
CA LYS A 147 1.03 -21.76 -7.48
C LYS A 147 1.90 -20.92 -8.42
N ASP A 148 1.82 -21.23 -9.71
CA ASP A 148 2.30 -20.36 -10.77
C ASP A 148 1.34 -19.19 -10.99
N ALA A 149 1.85 -17.99 -11.23
CA ALA A 149 1.05 -16.78 -11.34
C ALA A 149 0.15 -16.79 -12.59
N LYS A 150 0.66 -17.26 -13.73
CA LYS A 150 -0.09 -17.33 -14.99
C LYS A 150 -1.19 -18.38 -14.89
N ASP A 151 -0.86 -19.56 -14.39
CA ASP A 151 -1.85 -20.63 -14.22
C ASP A 151 -2.96 -20.23 -13.25
N TYR A 152 -2.61 -19.57 -12.14
CA TYR A 152 -3.61 -19.14 -11.17
C TYR A 152 -4.46 -17.96 -11.66
N TRP A 153 -3.84 -16.86 -12.06
CA TRP A 153 -4.58 -15.64 -12.36
C TRP A 153 -5.20 -15.64 -13.75
N ILE A 154 -4.48 -16.12 -14.76
CA ILE A 154 -4.96 -16.05 -16.15
C ILE A 154 -5.79 -17.29 -16.48
N THR A 155 -5.28 -18.50 -16.18
CA THR A 155 -5.99 -19.74 -16.52
C THR A 155 -7.15 -20.03 -15.56
N GLU A 156 -6.89 -20.15 -14.25
CA GLU A 156 -7.91 -20.51 -13.26
C GLU A 156 -8.90 -19.37 -12.99
N LYS A 157 -8.42 -18.17 -12.66
CA LYS A 157 -9.30 -17.03 -12.32
C LYS A 157 -9.85 -16.28 -13.54
N GLY A 158 -9.04 -16.12 -14.57
CA GLY A 158 -9.42 -15.45 -15.82
C GLY A 158 -10.09 -16.35 -16.85
N GLY A 159 -10.18 -17.67 -16.61
CA GLY A 159 -10.73 -18.63 -17.59
C GLY A 159 -9.93 -18.69 -18.90
N GLY A 160 -8.62 -18.40 -18.84
CA GLY A 160 -7.74 -18.28 -20.01
C GLY A 160 -7.70 -16.88 -20.64
N ASN A 161 -8.55 -15.95 -20.19
CA ASN A 161 -8.53 -14.56 -20.67
C ASN A 161 -7.62 -13.69 -19.77
N PHE A 162 -6.60 -13.08 -20.38
CA PHE A 162 -5.65 -12.22 -19.68
C PHE A 162 -6.31 -11.06 -18.94
N LEU A 163 -7.23 -10.33 -19.58
CA LEU A 163 -7.87 -9.16 -18.97
C LEU A 163 -8.82 -9.55 -17.82
N GLU A 164 -9.48 -10.70 -17.91
CA GLU A 164 -10.27 -11.22 -16.78
C GLU A 164 -9.36 -11.63 -15.60
N GLY A 165 -8.17 -12.17 -15.89
CA GLY A 165 -7.14 -12.41 -14.87
C GLY A 165 -6.63 -11.13 -14.22
N VAL A 166 -6.41 -10.06 -15.00
CA VAL A 166 -6.08 -8.72 -14.49
C VAL A 166 -7.17 -8.19 -13.55
N LYS A 167 -8.45 -8.29 -13.96
CA LYS A 167 -9.59 -7.87 -13.12
C LYS A 167 -9.66 -8.68 -11.83
N ALA A 168 -9.43 -10.00 -11.89
CA ALA A 168 -9.41 -10.85 -10.71
C ALA A 168 -8.28 -10.44 -9.74
N TYR A 169 -7.09 -10.15 -10.27
CA TYR A 169 -5.95 -9.69 -9.48
C TYR A 169 -6.22 -8.33 -8.82
N ALA A 170 -6.70 -7.33 -9.57
CA ALA A 170 -7.08 -6.03 -9.03
C ALA A 170 -8.17 -6.15 -7.95
N ASN A 171 -9.17 -7.02 -8.15
CA ASN A 171 -10.19 -7.27 -7.13
C ASN A 171 -9.63 -7.89 -5.85
N ALA A 172 -8.63 -8.76 -5.93
CA ALA A 172 -7.98 -9.33 -4.75
C ALA A 172 -7.20 -8.28 -3.93
N ILE A 173 -6.65 -7.27 -4.59
CA ILE A 173 -6.07 -6.09 -3.92
C ILE A 173 -7.16 -5.32 -3.19
N CYS A 174 -8.28 -5.03 -3.86
CA CYS A 174 -9.43 -4.37 -3.23
C CYS A 174 -9.99 -5.17 -2.04
N ASP A 175 -10.07 -6.50 -2.15
CA ASP A 175 -10.49 -7.39 -1.05
C ASP A 175 -9.59 -7.21 0.17
N THR A 176 -8.27 -7.09 -0.05
CA THR A 176 -7.28 -6.91 1.02
C THR A 176 -7.41 -5.54 1.68
N ILE A 177 -7.55 -4.48 0.87
CA ILE A 177 -7.78 -3.10 1.35
C ILE A 177 -9.05 -3.03 2.19
N GLU A 178 -10.13 -3.65 1.72
CA GLU A 178 -11.41 -3.70 2.44
C GLU A 178 -11.33 -4.54 3.72
N LYS A 179 -10.70 -5.72 3.68
CA LYS A 179 -10.51 -6.62 4.83
C LYS A 179 -9.81 -5.90 6.00
N TYR A 180 -8.81 -5.09 5.70
CA TYR A 180 -7.98 -4.42 6.70
C TYR A 180 -8.33 -2.94 6.91
N ASN A 181 -9.33 -2.42 6.21
CA ASN A 181 -9.71 -1.00 6.26
C ASN A 181 -8.54 -0.05 5.92
N LEU A 182 -7.68 -0.43 4.98
CA LEU A 182 -6.64 0.46 4.44
C LEU A 182 -7.30 1.56 3.60
N ASP A 183 -6.62 2.69 3.43
CA ASP A 183 -7.17 3.85 2.75
C ASP A 183 -7.02 3.81 1.23
N GLY A 184 -6.28 2.84 0.67
CA GLY A 184 -6.12 2.75 -0.77
C GLY A 184 -4.98 1.88 -1.23
N PHE A 185 -4.59 2.07 -2.49
CA PHE A 185 -3.48 1.38 -3.13
C PHE A 185 -2.51 2.38 -3.77
N ASP A 186 -1.24 2.10 -3.61
CA ASP A 186 -0.14 2.77 -4.27
C ASP A 186 0.44 1.86 -5.35
N ILE A 187 0.31 2.29 -6.60
CA ILE A 187 0.79 1.60 -7.78
C ILE A 187 2.21 2.11 -8.08
N ASP A 188 3.20 1.38 -7.59
CA ASP A 188 4.59 1.59 -7.96
C ASP A 188 4.80 1.02 -9.38
N TYR A 189 4.88 1.93 -10.36
CA TYR A 189 4.93 1.61 -11.78
C TYR A 189 6.24 2.08 -12.40
N GLU A 190 7.20 1.17 -12.43
CA GLU A 190 8.56 1.44 -12.88
C GLU A 190 9.04 0.50 -14.02
N PRO A 191 8.30 0.35 -15.14
CA PRO A 191 8.70 -0.53 -16.23
C PRO A 191 10.13 -0.27 -16.75
N TYR A 192 10.57 0.98 -16.82
CA TYR A 192 11.90 1.36 -17.31
C TYR A 192 12.98 1.38 -16.23
N TYR A 193 12.65 1.08 -14.97
CA TYR A 193 13.60 0.98 -13.84
C TYR A 193 13.65 -0.43 -13.23
N GLY A 194 13.35 -1.45 -14.04
CA GLY A 194 13.46 -2.86 -13.67
C GLY A 194 12.12 -3.53 -13.35
N GLY A 195 11.04 -2.75 -13.22
CA GLY A 195 9.68 -3.21 -12.96
C GLY A 195 8.89 -3.66 -14.18
N SER A 196 9.52 -3.87 -15.34
CA SER A 196 8.83 -4.41 -16.54
C SER A 196 8.38 -5.87 -16.36
N GLY A 197 7.20 -6.20 -16.88
CA GLY A 197 6.61 -7.54 -16.81
C GLY A 197 5.41 -7.69 -17.75
N ASN A 198 4.54 -8.67 -17.47
CA ASN A 198 3.37 -8.93 -18.33
C ASN A 198 2.26 -7.88 -18.20
N LEU A 199 2.33 -7.00 -17.19
CA LEU A 199 1.37 -5.90 -16.97
C LEU A 199 2.03 -4.53 -17.18
N ALA A 200 3.27 -4.35 -16.71
CA ALA A 200 4.08 -3.15 -16.94
C ALA A 200 4.94 -3.26 -18.20
N THR A 201 4.68 -2.40 -19.20
CA THR A 201 5.31 -2.48 -20.52
C THR A 201 6.50 -1.55 -20.63
N ALA A 202 7.64 -2.07 -21.08
CA ALA A 202 8.84 -1.32 -21.38
C ALA A 202 9.26 -1.60 -22.83
N LEU A 203 9.14 -0.59 -23.69
CA LEU A 203 9.50 -0.73 -25.10
C LEU A 203 11.01 -0.64 -25.28
N GLN A 204 11.52 -1.54 -26.10
CA GLN A 204 12.78 -1.36 -26.79
C GLN A 204 12.52 -0.88 -28.20
N SER A 205 13.52 -0.24 -28.79
CA SER A 205 13.47 0.20 -30.18
C SER A 205 14.77 -0.10 -30.91
N TYR A 206 14.66 -0.34 -32.21
CA TYR A 206 15.80 -0.36 -33.12
C TYR A 206 15.42 0.32 -34.43
N GLU A 207 16.42 0.89 -35.11
CA GLU A 207 16.24 1.53 -36.42
C GLU A 207 16.76 0.62 -37.53
N ASP A 208 15.97 0.47 -38.59
CA ASP A 208 16.39 -0.21 -39.82
C ASP A 208 15.72 0.46 -41.04
N GLY A 209 16.48 0.68 -42.10
CA GLY A 209 15.97 1.30 -43.33
C GLY A 209 15.36 2.71 -43.17
N GLY A 210 15.60 3.42 -42.06
CA GLY A 210 14.97 4.71 -41.75
C GLY A 210 13.63 4.62 -41.04
N GLU A 211 13.20 3.42 -40.66
CA GLU A 211 12.04 3.16 -39.81
C GLU A 211 12.48 2.79 -38.40
N THR A 212 11.71 3.20 -37.39
CA THR A 212 11.91 2.79 -35.99
C THR A 212 10.89 1.73 -35.63
N TYR A 213 11.37 0.58 -35.19
CA TYR A 213 10.55 -0.54 -34.75
C TYR A 213 10.54 -0.62 -33.23
N HIS A 214 9.37 -0.84 -32.63
CA HIS A 214 9.21 -0.97 -31.19
C HIS A 214 8.77 -2.38 -30.81
N TYR A 215 9.28 -2.92 -29.71
CA TYR A 215 8.97 -4.27 -29.24
C TYR A 215 9.14 -4.39 -27.71
N ASP A 216 8.47 -5.37 -27.10
CA ASP A 216 8.66 -5.76 -25.70
C ASP A 216 8.72 -7.29 -25.63
N TRP A 217 9.92 -7.85 -25.54
CA TRP A 217 10.13 -9.30 -25.53
C TRP A 217 9.64 -9.99 -24.26
N LYS A 218 9.40 -9.26 -23.16
CA LYS A 218 8.85 -9.84 -21.93
C LYS A 218 7.35 -10.06 -22.08
N LYS A 219 6.67 -9.14 -22.76
CA LYS A 219 5.22 -9.19 -22.94
C LYS A 219 4.79 -9.87 -24.24
N TYR A 220 5.53 -9.67 -25.32
CA TYR A 220 5.26 -10.17 -26.67
C TYR A 220 6.46 -10.99 -27.19
N PRO A 221 6.70 -12.21 -26.67
CA PRO A 221 7.90 -13.00 -26.96
C PRO A 221 7.98 -13.55 -28.40
N ALA A 222 6.95 -13.39 -29.23
CA ALA A 222 6.94 -13.80 -30.63
C ALA A 222 7.63 -12.79 -31.58
N ALA A 223 8.27 -11.75 -31.03
CA ALA A 223 8.92 -10.66 -31.79
C ALA A 223 7.95 -9.85 -32.66
N ASP A 224 6.70 -9.67 -32.19
CA ASP A 224 5.76 -8.78 -32.84
C ASP A 224 6.16 -7.32 -32.59
N TYR A 225 6.27 -6.53 -33.66
CA TYR A 225 6.41 -5.10 -33.53
C TYR A 225 5.11 -4.48 -33.04
N VAL A 226 5.24 -3.54 -32.12
CA VAL A 226 4.14 -2.77 -31.54
C VAL A 226 4.29 -1.30 -31.91
N GLY A 227 3.23 -0.52 -31.72
CA GLY A 227 3.29 0.92 -31.93
C GLY A 227 4.22 1.61 -30.93
N ALA A 228 4.71 2.80 -31.29
CA ALA A 228 5.60 3.62 -30.46
C ALA A 228 4.99 4.03 -29.10
N GLU A 229 3.67 3.94 -28.97
CA GLU A 229 2.92 4.27 -27.76
C GLU A 229 2.30 3.04 -27.07
N ALA A 230 2.76 1.83 -27.41
CA ALA A 230 2.21 0.60 -26.86
C ALA A 230 2.38 0.46 -25.32
N ASP A 231 3.29 1.24 -24.72
CA ASP A 231 3.48 1.34 -23.27
C ASP A 231 2.59 2.39 -22.59
N ILE A 232 1.89 3.24 -23.34
CA ILE A 232 0.94 4.19 -22.79
C ILE A 232 -0.26 3.44 -22.22
N ILE A 233 -0.63 3.73 -20.98
CA ILE A 233 -1.77 3.12 -20.28
C ILE A 233 -3.05 3.77 -20.78
N ASP A 234 -3.84 3.03 -21.56
CA ASP A 234 -5.02 3.53 -22.24
C ASP A 234 -6.02 2.40 -22.54
N ALA A 235 -7.27 2.74 -22.82
CA ALA A 235 -8.32 1.79 -23.16
C ALA A 235 -8.14 1.14 -24.55
N SER A 236 -7.33 1.73 -25.43
CA SER A 236 -7.03 1.16 -26.75
C SER A 236 -6.28 -0.17 -26.67
N SER A 237 -6.68 -1.15 -27.49
CA SER A 237 -6.00 -2.44 -27.61
C SER A 237 -4.61 -2.34 -28.26
N GLU A 238 -4.29 -1.23 -28.90
CA GLU A 238 -2.96 -0.94 -29.46
C GLU A 238 -1.97 -0.41 -28.40
N ARG A 239 -2.49 -0.10 -27.21
CA ARG A 239 -1.79 0.48 -26.06
C ARG A 239 -1.80 -0.50 -24.88
N ASN A 240 -1.34 -0.06 -23.69
CA ASN A 240 -1.30 -0.93 -22.51
C ASN A 240 -2.68 -1.09 -21.84
N ILE A 241 -3.60 -1.75 -22.55
CA ILE A 241 -4.97 -2.05 -22.09
C ILE A 241 -5.00 -2.92 -20.83
N GLY A 242 -3.98 -3.74 -20.61
CA GLY A 242 -3.83 -4.53 -19.39
C GLY A 242 -3.74 -3.66 -18.15
N MET A 243 -2.78 -2.73 -18.13
CA MET A 243 -2.63 -1.81 -16.99
C MET A 243 -3.82 -0.84 -16.89
N TYR A 244 -4.43 -0.43 -18.01
CA TYR A 244 -5.65 0.36 -17.97
C TYR A 244 -6.80 -0.40 -17.29
N THR A 245 -6.97 -1.67 -17.63
CA THR A 245 -7.98 -2.55 -17.00
C THR A 245 -7.71 -2.72 -15.51
N PHE A 246 -6.44 -2.84 -15.11
CA PHE A 246 -6.03 -2.90 -13.71
C PHE A 246 -6.44 -1.62 -12.95
N VAL A 247 -5.98 -0.45 -13.42
CA VAL A 247 -6.30 0.86 -12.82
C VAL A 247 -7.80 1.08 -12.76
N LYS A 248 -8.52 0.81 -13.86
CA LYS A 248 -9.98 0.97 -13.91
C LYS A 248 -10.70 0.08 -12.90
N THR A 249 -10.26 -1.17 -12.74
CA THR A 249 -10.88 -2.11 -11.80
C THR A 249 -10.68 -1.67 -10.35
N LEU A 250 -9.48 -1.18 -10.02
CA LEU A 250 -9.23 -0.55 -8.72
C LEU A 250 -10.15 0.66 -8.52
N TYR A 251 -10.16 1.59 -9.48
CA TYR A 251 -10.95 2.82 -9.42
C TYR A 251 -12.43 2.57 -9.21
N ASP A 252 -13.05 1.74 -10.06
CA ASP A 252 -14.49 1.44 -10.00
C ASP A 252 -14.91 0.89 -8.62
N ARG A 253 -14.02 0.19 -7.92
CA ARG A 253 -14.32 -0.45 -6.63
C ARG A 253 -13.91 0.38 -5.42
N LEU A 254 -12.78 1.08 -5.50
CA LEU A 254 -12.17 1.81 -4.39
C LEU A 254 -12.65 3.27 -4.33
N HIS A 255 -12.74 3.96 -5.46
CA HIS A 255 -13.07 5.39 -5.51
C HIS A 255 -14.46 5.71 -4.94
N PRO A 256 -15.55 4.96 -5.24
CA PRO A 256 -16.86 5.19 -4.62
C PRO A 256 -16.88 5.04 -3.09
N LYS A 257 -15.86 4.39 -2.51
CA LYS A 257 -15.71 4.19 -1.07
C LYS A 257 -14.77 5.24 -0.44
N GLY A 258 -14.36 6.27 -1.19
CA GLY A 258 -13.45 7.31 -0.73
C GLY A 258 -12.02 6.82 -0.49
N ARG A 259 -11.61 5.73 -1.15
CA ARG A 259 -10.26 5.19 -1.09
C ARG A 259 -9.38 5.85 -2.16
N ILE A 260 -8.09 5.93 -1.87
CA ILE A 260 -7.07 6.61 -2.67
C ILE A 260 -6.45 5.64 -3.68
N ILE A 261 -6.24 6.10 -4.89
CA ILE A 261 -5.34 5.49 -5.87
C ILE A 261 -4.18 6.44 -6.09
N LEU A 262 -3.02 6.05 -5.60
CA LEU A 262 -1.75 6.75 -5.82
C LEU A 262 -0.99 6.00 -6.92
N PHE A 263 -0.30 6.76 -7.78
CA PHE A 263 0.51 6.21 -8.86
C PHE A 263 1.91 6.80 -8.77
N ASP A 264 2.89 5.98 -8.41
CA ASP A 264 4.28 6.37 -8.26
C ASP A 264 5.19 5.75 -9.34
N GLY A 265 6.42 6.23 -9.48
CA GLY A 265 7.34 5.77 -10.53
C GLY A 265 7.23 6.63 -11.79
N GLU A 266 6.54 6.06 -12.78
CA GLU A 266 6.39 6.63 -14.12
C GLU A 266 4.95 7.03 -14.47
N PRO A 267 4.29 7.93 -13.70
CA PRO A 267 2.89 8.32 -13.94
C PRO A 267 2.66 8.98 -15.31
N TYR A 268 3.70 9.52 -15.96
CA TYR A 268 3.63 10.06 -17.32
C TYR A 268 3.31 9.00 -18.40
N LYS A 269 3.33 7.70 -18.04
CA LYS A 269 2.83 6.61 -18.90
C LYS A 269 1.31 6.51 -18.94
N LEU A 270 0.58 7.15 -18.03
CA LEU A 270 -0.87 7.26 -18.12
C LEU A 270 -1.29 8.10 -19.34
N SER A 271 -2.33 7.69 -20.04
CA SER A 271 -3.05 8.61 -20.92
C SER A 271 -3.81 9.65 -20.10
N THR A 272 -4.18 10.77 -20.71
CA THR A 272 -5.00 11.80 -20.05
C THR A 272 -6.29 11.22 -19.48
N GLU A 273 -6.96 10.32 -20.21
CA GLU A 273 -8.18 9.66 -19.74
C GLU A 273 -7.90 8.69 -18.59
N ALA A 274 -6.85 7.88 -18.68
CA ALA A 274 -6.47 6.98 -17.59
C ALA A 274 -6.12 7.75 -16.29
N SER A 275 -5.47 8.91 -16.44
CA SER A 275 -5.01 9.73 -15.32
C SER A 275 -6.14 10.35 -14.47
N LYS A 276 -7.36 10.44 -15.02
CA LYS A 276 -8.55 10.89 -14.27
C LYS A 276 -8.94 9.93 -13.14
N MET A 277 -8.47 8.67 -13.20
CA MET A 277 -8.73 7.64 -12.19
C MET A 277 -7.71 7.65 -11.03
N ILE A 278 -6.76 8.59 -11.04
CA ILE A 278 -5.67 8.67 -10.06
C ILE A 278 -5.85 9.93 -9.20
N ASP A 279 -5.65 9.79 -7.90
CA ASP A 279 -5.75 10.86 -6.92
C ASP A 279 -4.42 11.62 -6.75
N PHE A 280 -3.29 10.91 -6.80
CA PHE A 280 -1.95 11.48 -6.64
C PHE A 280 -0.93 10.87 -7.60
N TYR A 281 -0.07 11.71 -8.15
CA TYR A 281 1.10 11.31 -8.96
C TYR A 281 2.36 11.53 -8.13
N VAL A 282 3.13 10.49 -7.84
CA VAL A 282 4.39 10.62 -7.10
C VAL A 282 5.56 10.33 -8.02
N TYR A 283 6.58 11.19 -7.96
CA TYR A 283 7.80 11.06 -8.75
C TYR A 283 9.01 10.89 -7.84
N GLN A 284 9.82 9.88 -8.12
CA GLN A 284 11.11 9.65 -7.49
C GLN A 284 12.13 10.65 -8.04
N ALA A 285 12.22 11.83 -7.41
CA ALA A 285 13.20 12.86 -7.72
C ALA A 285 14.50 12.70 -6.91
N TYR A 286 14.91 11.47 -6.60
CA TYR A 286 16.01 11.16 -5.66
C TYR A 286 17.35 11.78 -6.07
N ASP A 287 17.72 11.63 -7.35
CA ASP A 287 19.02 12.05 -7.86
C ASP A 287 18.99 13.43 -8.54
N GLU A 288 17.86 14.15 -8.45
CA GLU A 288 17.72 15.45 -9.10
C GLU A 288 18.48 16.53 -8.31
N SER A 289 19.61 16.95 -8.86
CA SER A 289 20.52 17.91 -8.21
C SER A 289 20.12 19.38 -8.38
N THR A 290 19.07 19.67 -9.15
CA THR A 290 18.60 21.04 -9.38
C THR A 290 17.07 21.11 -9.39
N THR A 291 16.53 22.27 -8.99
CA THR A 291 15.09 22.56 -9.10
C THR A 291 14.59 22.39 -10.55
N TYR A 292 15.39 22.79 -11.54
CA TYR A 292 15.02 22.65 -12.95
C TYR A 292 14.87 21.18 -13.36
N ALA A 293 15.79 20.31 -12.94
CA ALA A 293 15.73 18.89 -13.24
C ALA A 293 14.53 18.21 -12.58
N ALA A 294 14.28 18.50 -11.29
CA ALA A 294 13.09 18.02 -10.59
C ALA A 294 11.78 18.49 -11.26
N LEU A 295 11.69 19.78 -11.62
CA LEU A 295 10.53 20.32 -12.34
C LEU A 295 10.35 19.68 -13.72
N ASN A 296 11.45 19.41 -14.45
CA ASN A 296 11.37 18.73 -15.74
C ASN A 296 10.86 17.29 -15.62
N LYS A 297 11.29 16.56 -14.59
CA LYS A 297 10.79 15.21 -14.31
C LYS A 297 9.28 15.22 -14.10
N VAL A 298 8.78 16.11 -13.25
CA VAL A 298 7.33 16.25 -13.01
C VAL A 298 6.57 16.69 -14.28
N ARG A 299 7.14 17.62 -15.08
CA ARG A 299 6.51 18.12 -16.31
C ARG A 299 6.34 17.07 -17.41
N GLN A 300 6.99 15.91 -17.31
CA GLN A 300 6.70 14.76 -18.20
C GLN A 300 5.21 14.35 -18.11
N GLY A 301 4.59 14.56 -16.95
CA GLY A 301 3.16 14.36 -16.72
C GLY A 301 2.26 15.56 -17.05
N SER A 302 2.72 16.57 -17.79
CA SER A 302 1.93 17.78 -18.09
C SER A 302 0.62 17.51 -18.87
N LYS A 303 0.50 16.33 -19.49
CA LYS A 303 -0.72 15.84 -20.14
C LYS A 303 -1.74 15.21 -19.17
N LEU A 304 -1.35 14.96 -17.92
CA LEU A 304 -2.18 14.27 -16.94
C LEU A 304 -3.24 15.21 -16.36
N ASP A 305 -4.37 14.65 -15.96
CA ASP A 305 -5.51 15.36 -15.39
C ASP A 305 -5.12 16.05 -14.08
N ASN A 306 -5.23 17.37 -14.03
CA ASN A 306 -4.87 18.20 -12.87
C ASN A 306 -3.46 17.88 -12.30
N TRP A 307 -2.47 17.67 -13.18
CA TRP A 307 -1.13 17.22 -12.77
C TRP A 307 -0.48 18.13 -11.71
N GLU A 308 -0.67 19.45 -11.77
CA GLU A 308 -0.12 20.38 -10.76
C GLU A 308 -0.76 20.19 -9.37
N GLY A 309 -2.05 19.88 -9.32
CA GLY A 309 -2.78 19.71 -8.06
C GLY A 309 -2.68 18.31 -7.46
N LYS A 310 -2.28 17.32 -8.27
CA LYS A 310 -2.15 15.92 -7.87
C LYS A 310 -0.69 15.46 -7.68
N THR A 311 0.30 16.27 -8.06
CA THR A 311 1.73 15.97 -7.86
C THR A 311 2.25 16.56 -6.55
#